data_AF-A0A2V4TQL3-F1
#
_entry.id   AF-A0A2V4TQL3-F1
#
_cell.length_a   1.000
_cell.length_b   1.000
_cell.length_c   1.000
_cell.angle_alpha   90.00
_cell.angle_beta   90.00
_cell.angle_gamma   90.00
#
_symmetry.space_group_name_H-M   'P 1'
#
loop_
_entity.id
_entity.type
_entity.pdbx_description
1 polymer ?
#
loop_
_entity_poly.entity_id
_entity_poly.type
_entity_poly.pdbx_seq_one_letter_code
_entity_poly.pdbx_strand_id
1 'polypeptide(L)'
;MTSTSLAPRRWWAIMPIVFITYSLAYLDRANYGFAAAAGINRDLGISPGLSSLIGALFFLGYFFFQLPGAVYAERRSVRTLVFASLVLWGGCAALTGVVTNIPSLMAIRFVLGVVEAAVMPAMLIFISNWFTKKERSRANTFLILGNPVTVLWMSVVSGYLVHAFGWRHMFIAEGVPAVVWAVCWWLLVRDKPSQVNWLSGDEKRALDAAMRAEQAAIKPVRNYAEAFRTPAVMLLSAQYFCWSIGVYGFVLWLPSIVKNGSALGMVETGWLSAVPYLAATIAMLAASWASDKLDNRRGFVWPFLLVGALAFAGSYALGSTHFWISYALLVVAGAAMYAPYGPFFAIVPELLPKNVAGGAMALINSMGALGSFVGSYVVGYLNGATGSPAASYAFMSAALLVSVGLMLAVRPQRADARGYASPAHGK
;
A
#
# COMPACT_ATOMS: atom_id res chain seq x y z
N MET A 1 36.05 12.36 -14.30
CA MET A 1 35.04 12.82 -13.32
C MET A 1 34.95 11.78 -12.23
N THR A 2 35.57 12.05 -11.08
CA THR A 2 35.55 11.15 -9.91
C THR A 2 34.11 10.94 -9.46
N SER A 3 33.67 9.68 -9.41
CA SER A 3 32.40 9.28 -8.82
C SER A 3 32.42 9.64 -7.33
N THR A 4 31.96 10.83 -6.96
CA THR A 4 31.82 11.23 -5.56
C THR A 4 30.79 10.30 -4.93
N SER A 5 31.24 9.33 -4.13
CA SER A 5 30.33 8.40 -3.47
C SER A 5 29.48 9.19 -2.47
N LEU A 6 28.19 9.30 -2.73
CA LEU A 6 27.26 9.97 -1.81
C LEU A 6 27.24 9.22 -0.47
N ALA A 7 27.13 9.97 0.64
CA ALA A 7 27.22 9.44 2.00
C ALA A 7 26.30 8.21 2.21
N PRO A 8 26.85 7.00 2.45
CA PRO A 8 26.06 5.79 2.68
C PRO A 8 25.25 5.85 3.98
N ARG A 9 25.71 6.66 4.96
CA ARG A 9 25.04 6.88 6.25
C ARG A 9 23.58 7.33 6.13
N ARG A 10 23.20 7.98 5.01
CA ARG A 10 21.80 8.36 4.72
C ARG A 10 20.86 7.15 4.71
N TRP A 11 21.31 6.01 4.17
CA TRP A 11 20.51 4.81 4.11
C TRP A 11 20.14 4.32 5.51
N TRP A 12 21.13 4.27 6.40
CA TRP A 12 20.95 3.81 7.78
C TRP A 12 20.18 4.81 8.66
N ALA A 13 20.31 6.11 8.39
CA ALA A 13 19.59 7.13 9.15
C ALA A 13 18.13 7.27 8.73
N ILE A 14 17.82 7.17 7.42
CA ILE A 14 16.51 7.54 6.88
C ILE A 14 15.61 6.31 6.66
N MET A 15 16.14 5.22 6.10
CA MET A 15 15.29 4.09 5.70
C MET A 15 14.60 3.37 6.86
N PRO A 16 15.25 3.13 8.02
CA PRO A 16 14.55 2.55 9.17
C PRO A 16 13.40 3.43 9.64
N ILE A 17 13.58 4.76 9.66
CA ILE A 17 12.53 5.69 10.08
C ILE A 17 11.34 5.62 9.12
N VAL A 18 11.62 5.66 7.81
CA VAL A 18 10.59 5.56 6.76
C VAL A 18 9.83 4.24 6.86
N PHE A 19 10.56 3.13 7.05
CA PHE A 19 9.97 1.81 7.17
C PHE A 19 9.09 1.69 8.40
N ILE A 20 9.58 2.05 9.59
CA ILE A 20 8.78 2.01 10.83
C ILE A 20 7.52 2.88 10.69
N THR A 21 7.66 4.11 10.18
CA THR A 21 6.52 5.02 10.02
C THR A 21 5.46 4.45 9.10
N TYR A 22 5.87 3.93 7.94
CA TYR A 22 4.93 3.37 6.97
C TYR A 22 4.36 2.03 7.43
N SER A 23 5.14 1.22 8.14
CA SER A 23 4.68 0.00 8.79
C SER A 23 3.58 0.29 9.79
N LEU A 24 3.81 1.23 10.70
CA LEU A 24 2.84 1.63 11.70
C LEU A 24 1.52 2.12 11.05
N ALA A 25 1.55 2.75 9.86
CA ALA A 25 0.34 3.14 9.13
C ALA A 25 -0.48 1.96 8.56
N TYR A 26 0.12 0.78 8.37
CA TYR A 26 -0.63 -0.41 7.93
C TYR A 26 -1.20 -1.22 9.09
N LEU A 27 -0.79 -0.90 10.31
CA LEU A 27 -1.21 -1.58 11.54
C LEU A 27 -2.73 -1.54 11.67
N ASP A 28 -3.34 -0.35 11.68
CA ASP A 28 -4.78 -0.15 11.89
C ASP A 28 -5.68 -0.74 10.80
N ARG A 29 -5.16 -0.87 9.57
CA ARG A 29 -5.90 -1.40 8.41
C ARG A 29 -6.20 -2.88 8.57
N ALA A 30 -5.25 -3.65 9.11
CA ALA A 30 -5.42 -5.08 9.34
C ALA A 30 -6.29 -5.37 10.57
N ASN A 31 -6.16 -4.54 11.62
CA ASN A 31 -6.79 -4.79 12.92
C ASN A 31 -8.30 -4.81 12.89
N TYR A 32 -8.93 -4.06 11.98
CA TYR A 32 -10.38 -4.13 11.83
C TYR A 32 -10.85 -5.54 11.45
N GLY A 33 -10.13 -6.23 10.57
CA GLY A 33 -10.43 -7.61 10.20
C GLY A 33 -10.32 -8.58 11.38
N PHE A 34 -9.32 -8.39 12.24
CA PHE A 34 -9.15 -9.15 13.49
C PHE A 34 -10.24 -8.83 14.51
N ALA A 35 -10.62 -7.56 14.68
CA ALA A 35 -11.70 -7.16 15.56
C ALA A 35 -13.07 -7.68 15.09
N ALA A 36 -13.30 -7.67 13.76
CA ALA A 36 -14.46 -8.31 13.14
C ALA A 36 -14.50 -9.80 13.45
N ALA A 37 -13.39 -10.52 13.26
CA ALA A 37 -13.26 -11.92 13.63
C ALA A 37 -13.44 -12.15 15.15
N ALA A 38 -13.03 -11.20 15.98
CA ALA A 38 -13.11 -11.26 17.44
C ALA A 38 -14.51 -10.96 18.01
N GLY A 39 -15.42 -10.40 17.21
CA GLY A 39 -16.82 -10.20 17.61
C GLY A 39 -17.25 -8.75 17.88
N ILE A 40 -16.51 -7.73 17.42
CA ILE A 40 -16.94 -6.31 17.51
C ILE A 40 -18.37 -6.10 17.01
N ASN A 41 -18.78 -6.85 15.98
CA ASN A 41 -20.10 -6.75 15.38
C ASN A 41 -21.21 -7.19 16.34
N ARG A 42 -20.96 -8.26 17.11
CA ARG A 42 -21.91 -8.75 18.11
C ARG A 42 -22.01 -7.77 19.28
N ASP A 43 -20.87 -7.28 19.76
CA ASP A 43 -20.79 -6.43 20.94
C ASP A 43 -21.44 -5.05 20.72
N LEU A 44 -21.42 -4.52 19.49
CA LEU A 44 -21.97 -3.22 19.13
C LEU A 44 -23.30 -3.31 18.35
N GLY A 45 -23.84 -4.52 18.12
CA GLY A 45 -25.07 -4.72 17.35
C GLY A 45 -24.95 -4.30 15.88
N ILE A 46 -23.77 -4.46 15.27
CA ILE A 46 -23.49 -4.05 13.90
C ILE A 46 -23.95 -5.15 12.93
N SER A 47 -24.79 -4.78 11.97
CA SER A 47 -25.19 -5.70 10.90
C SER A 47 -24.03 -6.02 9.94
N PRO A 48 -24.03 -7.17 9.25
CA PRO A 48 -22.94 -7.54 8.33
C PRO A 48 -22.63 -6.47 7.27
N GLY A 49 -23.66 -5.89 6.64
CA GLY A 49 -23.47 -4.82 5.66
C GLY A 49 -22.87 -3.54 6.26
N LEU A 50 -23.28 -3.18 7.48
CA LEU A 50 -22.77 -2.01 8.19
C LEU A 50 -21.32 -2.21 8.68
N SER A 51 -20.97 -3.42 9.13
CA SER A 51 -19.58 -3.79 9.48
C SER A 51 -18.63 -3.51 8.32
N SER A 52 -19.04 -3.84 7.11
CA SER A 52 -18.21 -3.65 5.93
C SER A 52 -18.17 -2.22 5.45
N LEU A 53 -19.26 -1.46 5.60
CA LEU A 53 -19.23 -0.01 5.41
C LEU A 53 -18.25 0.65 6.38
N ILE A 54 -18.30 0.30 7.67
CA ILE A 54 -17.40 0.83 8.70
C ILE A 54 -15.92 0.56 8.33
N GLY A 55 -15.60 -0.66 7.92
CA GLY A 55 -14.25 -1.00 7.46
C GLY A 55 -13.85 -0.24 6.19
N ALA A 56 -14.79 -0.04 5.26
CA ALA A 56 -14.56 0.66 4.00
C ALA A 56 -14.35 2.18 4.18
N LEU A 57 -15.03 2.83 5.13
CA LEU A 57 -14.97 4.29 5.35
C LEU A 57 -13.56 4.85 5.48
N PHE A 58 -12.63 4.05 6.01
CA PHE A 58 -11.21 4.36 6.02
C PHE A 58 -10.68 4.69 4.61
N PHE A 59 -10.95 3.83 3.63
CA PHE A 59 -10.50 4.03 2.25
C PHE A 59 -11.19 5.22 1.57
N LEU A 60 -12.42 5.55 1.98
CA LEU A 60 -13.12 6.72 1.47
C LEU A 60 -12.45 8.02 1.92
N GLY A 61 -12.12 8.13 3.22
CA GLY A 61 -11.33 9.26 3.73
C GLY A 61 -9.96 9.35 3.07
N TYR A 62 -9.31 8.20 2.89
CA TYR A 62 -8.02 8.10 2.20
C TYR A 62 -8.09 8.60 0.76
N PHE A 63 -9.11 8.20 0.00
CA PHE A 63 -9.31 8.62 -1.39
C PHE A 63 -9.39 10.14 -1.55
N PHE A 64 -10.26 10.80 -0.76
CA PHE A 64 -10.48 12.25 -0.90
C PHE A 64 -9.28 13.09 -0.45
N PHE A 65 -8.55 12.65 0.57
CA PHE A 65 -7.50 13.46 1.20
C PHE A 65 -6.07 13.11 0.79
N GLN A 66 -5.87 12.05 -0.01
CA GLN A 66 -4.55 11.67 -0.47
C GLN A 66 -3.90 12.77 -1.33
N LEU A 67 -4.64 13.30 -2.30
CA LEU A 67 -4.12 14.35 -3.19
C LEU A 67 -3.91 15.69 -2.46
N PRO A 68 -4.89 16.21 -1.68
CA PRO A 68 -4.65 17.38 -0.83
C PRO A 68 -3.46 17.22 0.13
N GLY A 69 -3.34 16.04 0.76
CA GLY A 69 -2.24 15.72 1.66
C GLY A 69 -0.87 15.74 0.97
N ALA A 70 -0.79 15.21 -0.26
CA ALA A 70 0.41 15.27 -1.08
C ALA A 70 0.83 16.72 -1.39
N VAL A 71 -0.13 17.57 -1.77
CA VAL A 71 0.11 19.00 -2.06
C VAL A 71 0.60 19.73 -0.82
N TYR A 72 0.02 19.45 0.36
CA TYR A 72 0.48 20.02 1.62
C TYR A 72 1.92 19.59 1.93
N ALA A 73 2.22 18.29 1.83
CA ALA A 73 3.56 17.74 2.08
C ALA A 73 4.63 18.38 1.18
N GLU A 74 4.31 18.61 -0.10
CA GLU A 74 5.21 19.24 -1.07
C GLU A 74 5.48 20.71 -0.75
N ARG A 75 4.44 21.47 -0.37
CA ARG A 75 4.53 22.92 -0.19
C ARG A 75 5.00 23.37 1.20
N ARG A 76 4.79 22.54 2.23
CA ARG A 76 5.05 22.92 3.63
C ARG A 76 6.17 22.09 4.24
N SER A 77 5.83 20.96 4.85
CA SER A 77 6.77 20.14 5.60
C SER A 77 6.22 18.72 5.74
N VAL A 78 7.02 17.74 5.32
CA VAL A 78 6.73 16.31 5.55
C VAL A 78 6.79 16.04 7.05
N ARG A 79 7.83 16.53 7.73
CA ARG A 79 8.05 16.33 9.17
C ARG A 79 6.81 16.71 9.98
N THR A 80 6.26 17.90 9.75
CA THR A 80 5.13 18.42 10.53
C THR A 80 3.85 17.65 10.21
N LEU A 81 3.59 17.36 8.93
CA LEU A 81 2.41 16.61 8.50
C LEU A 81 2.39 15.22 9.12
N VAL A 82 3.49 14.47 8.99
CA VAL A 82 3.57 13.09 9.48
C VAL A 82 3.56 13.02 10.99
N PHE A 83 4.15 14.01 11.67
CA PHE A 83 4.03 14.14 13.12
C PHE A 83 2.57 14.30 13.57
N ALA A 84 1.86 15.26 12.97
CA ALA A 84 0.44 15.48 13.27
C ALA A 84 -0.38 14.23 12.94
N SER A 85 -0.08 13.55 11.83
CA SER A 85 -0.73 12.31 11.46
C SER A 85 -0.49 11.20 12.49
N LEU A 86 0.73 10.99 12.96
CA LEU A 86 1.05 9.97 13.97
C LEU A 86 0.28 10.18 15.28
N VAL A 87 0.20 11.43 15.75
CA VAL A 87 -0.55 11.77 16.97
C VAL A 87 -2.05 11.54 16.77
N LEU A 88 -2.62 12.09 15.69
CA LEU A 88 -4.05 12.00 15.42
C LEU A 88 -4.49 10.56 15.13
N TRP A 89 -3.70 9.81 14.37
CA TRP A 89 -4.03 8.42 14.10
C TRP A 89 -3.92 7.59 15.38
N GLY A 90 -2.84 7.70 16.15
CA GLY A 90 -2.68 6.91 17.38
C GLY A 90 -3.81 7.18 18.37
N GLY A 91 -4.25 8.43 18.46
CA GLY A 91 -5.45 8.82 19.21
C GLY A 91 -6.73 8.18 18.67
N CYS A 92 -6.97 8.22 17.36
CA CYS A 92 -8.15 7.61 16.74
C CYS A 92 -8.17 6.08 16.85
N ALA A 93 -7.00 5.44 16.76
CA ALA A 93 -6.84 4.00 16.99
C ALA A 93 -7.27 3.65 18.42
N ALA A 94 -6.71 4.32 19.43
CA ALA A 94 -7.08 4.11 20.82
C ALA A 94 -8.57 4.42 21.11
N LEU A 95 -9.10 5.48 20.49
CA LEU A 95 -10.52 5.84 20.60
C LEU A 95 -11.46 4.76 20.05
N THR A 96 -11.02 3.96 19.07
CA THR A 96 -11.81 2.81 18.62
C THR A 96 -12.01 1.82 19.77
N GLY A 97 -10.99 1.56 20.58
CA GLY A 97 -11.08 0.59 21.67
C GLY A 97 -12.11 0.96 22.75
N VAL A 98 -12.42 2.25 22.91
CA VAL A 98 -13.39 2.75 23.90
C VAL A 98 -14.77 3.07 23.30
N VAL A 99 -14.96 2.90 21.99
CA VAL A 99 -16.21 3.28 21.32
C VAL A 99 -17.38 2.38 21.73
N THR A 100 -18.56 2.96 21.92
CA THR A 100 -19.77 2.22 22.36
C THR A 100 -20.93 2.29 21.36
N ASN A 101 -20.81 3.12 20.33
CA ASN A 101 -21.88 3.36 19.37
C ASN A 101 -21.35 3.40 17.93
N ILE A 102 -22.23 3.02 16.99
CA ILE A 102 -21.88 2.84 15.58
C ILE A 102 -21.52 4.17 14.89
N PRO A 103 -22.26 5.29 15.07
CA PRO A 103 -21.91 6.55 14.43
C PRO A 103 -20.51 7.05 14.79
N SER A 104 -20.11 6.94 16.06
CA SER A 104 -18.77 7.32 16.50
C SER A 104 -17.70 6.43 15.86
N LEU A 105 -17.95 5.13 15.75
CA LEU A 105 -17.04 4.20 15.09
C LEU A 105 -16.88 4.54 13.60
N MET A 106 -17.97 4.86 12.89
CA MET A 106 -17.93 5.32 11.50
C MET A 106 -17.11 6.59 11.34
N ALA A 107 -17.32 7.59 12.21
CA ALA A 107 -16.58 8.84 12.19
C ALA A 107 -15.08 8.62 12.43
N ILE A 108 -14.71 7.82 13.44
CA ILE A 108 -13.32 7.46 13.74
C ILE A 108 -12.67 6.79 12.53
N ARG A 109 -13.35 5.85 11.86
CA ARG A 109 -12.81 5.15 10.68
C ARG A 109 -12.57 6.09 9.51
N PHE A 110 -13.52 6.99 9.24
CA PHE A 110 -13.35 7.99 8.20
C PHE A 110 -12.18 8.94 8.51
N VAL A 111 -12.10 9.45 9.75
CA VAL A 111 -11.01 10.36 10.19
C VAL A 111 -9.65 9.66 10.13
N LEU A 112 -9.54 8.40 10.54
CA LEU A 112 -8.31 7.61 10.35
C LEU A 112 -7.88 7.59 8.88
N GLY A 113 -8.84 7.36 7.97
CA GLY A 113 -8.62 7.43 6.53
C GLY A 113 -8.05 8.77 6.08
N VAL A 114 -8.65 9.88 6.53
CA VAL A 114 -8.21 11.24 6.23
C VAL A 114 -6.79 11.50 6.72
N VAL A 115 -6.48 11.09 7.95
CA VAL A 115 -5.20 11.34 8.62
C VAL A 115 -4.06 10.54 7.98
N GLU A 116 -4.33 9.29 7.61
CA GLU A 116 -3.34 8.42 6.96
C GLU A 116 -3.14 8.70 5.47
N ALA A 117 -4.13 9.31 4.80
CA ALA A 117 -4.13 9.58 3.36
C ALA A 117 -2.83 10.20 2.85
N ALA A 118 -2.26 11.09 3.66
CA ALA A 118 -1.10 11.88 3.30
C ALA A 118 0.24 11.19 3.61
N VAL A 119 0.26 10.08 4.36
CA VAL A 119 1.51 9.46 4.84
C VAL A 119 2.32 8.89 3.69
N MET A 120 1.69 8.10 2.80
CA MET A 120 2.37 7.52 1.64
C MET A 120 2.98 8.59 0.71
N PRO A 121 2.23 9.60 0.21
CA PRO A 121 2.84 10.64 -0.62
C PRO A 121 3.89 11.45 0.13
N ALA A 122 3.69 11.73 1.43
CA ALA A 122 4.71 12.40 2.24
C ALA A 122 6.01 11.59 2.34
N MET A 123 5.94 10.27 2.53
CA MET A 123 7.12 9.40 2.55
C MET A 123 7.86 9.41 1.20
N LEU A 124 7.13 9.39 0.08
CA LEU A 124 7.75 9.47 -1.25
C LEU A 124 8.47 10.82 -1.46
N ILE A 125 7.85 11.93 -1.05
CA ILE A 125 8.46 13.26 -1.09
C ILE A 125 9.70 13.30 -0.18
N PHE A 126 9.59 12.73 1.02
CA PHE A 126 10.69 12.64 1.96
C PHE A 126 11.88 11.86 1.37
N ILE A 127 11.66 10.65 0.85
CA ILE A 127 12.69 9.88 0.13
C ILE A 127 13.29 10.72 -1.00
N SER A 128 12.48 11.48 -1.74
CA SER A 128 12.97 12.31 -2.84
C SER A 128 13.91 13.43 -2.40
N ASN A 129 13.76 13.94 -1.17
CA ASN A 129 14.63 14.95 -0.58
C ASN A 129 15.99 14.39 -0.13
N TRP A 130 16.07 13.08 0.10
CA TRP A 130 17.23 12.43 0.70
C TRP A 130 18.00 11.55 -0.26
N PHE A 131 17.37 11.06 -1.33
CA PHE A 131 17.94 10.09 -2.26
C PHE A 131 17.87 10.56 -3.72
N THR A 132 18.90 10.24 -4.49
CA THR A 132 18.98 10.52 -5.93
C THR A 132 18.04 9.62 -6.73
N LYS A 133 17.75 9.97 -7.99
CA LYS A 133 16.87 9.16 -8.86
C LYS A 133 17.29 7.70 -8.95
N LYS A 134 18.61 7.42 -9.01
CA LYS A 134 19.16 6.06 -9.06
C LYS A 134 18.88 5.27 -7.77
N GLU A 135 18.87 5.95 -6.63
CA GLU A 135 18.62 5.36 -5.31
C GLU A 135 17.12 5.20 -4.99
N ARG A 136 16.29 6.12 -5.51
CA ARG A 136 14.85 6.21 -5.20
C ARG A 136 14.07 4.94 -5.52
N SER A 137 14.39 4.23 -6.61
CA SER A 137 13.70 2.98 -6.94
C SER A 137 13.82 1.96 -5.79
N ARG A 138 15.06 1.74 -5.31
CA ARG A 138 15.33 0.82 -4.19
C ARG A 138 14.72 1.30 -2.87
N ALA A 139 14.78 2.61 -2.60
CA ALA A 139 14.17 3.19 -1.40
C ALA A 139 12.64 3.04 -1.40
N ASN A 140 11.99 3.24 -2.55
CA ASN A 140 10.55 3.05 -2.71
C ASN A 140 10.14 1.58 -2.56
N THR A 141 10.93 0.64 -3.09
CA THR A 141 10.68 -0.80 -2.85
C THR A 141 10.70 -1.12 -1.35
N PHE A 142 11.67 -0.56 -0.60
CA PHE A 142 11.74 -0.75 0.85
C PHE A 142 10.55 -0.13 1.59
N LEU A 143 10.09 1.04 1.17
CA LEU A 143 8.86 1.64 1.68
C LEU A 143 7.67 0.70 1.45
N ILE A 144 7.47 0.22 0.23
CA ILE A 144 6.32 -0.62 -0.13
C ILE A 144 6.34 -1.97 0.60
N LEU A 145 7.52 -2.55 0.85
CA LEU A 145 7.68 -3.74 1.70
C LEU A 145 7.12 -3.58 3.10
N GLY A 146 7.03 -2.34 3.61
CA GLY A 146 6.41 -2.05 4.89
C GLY A 146 4.98 -2.59 5.00
N ASN A 147 4.21 -2.65 3.91
CA ASN A 147 2.83 -3.18 3.94
C ASN A 147 2.80 -4.69 4.28
N PRO A 148 3.23 -5.61 3.41
CA PRO A 148 3.10 -7.05 3.69
C PRO A 148 3.91 -7.48 4.91
N VAL A 149 5.05 -6.85 5.19
CA VAL A 149 5.83 -7.14 6.40
C VAL A 149 5.06 -6.75 7.65
N THR A 150 4.38 -5.60 7.66
CA THR A 150 3.58 -5.21 8.83
C THR A 150 2.45 -6.16 9.08
N VAL A 151 1.65 -6.46 8.04
CA VAL A 151 0.51 -7.34 8.21
C VAL A 151 0.94 -8.75 8.60
N LEU A 152 2.11 -9.22 8.14
CA LEU A 152 2.73 -10.48 8.56
C LEU A 152 2.89 -10.56 10.09
N TRP A 153 3.65 -9.66 10.72
CA TRP A 153 3.91 -9.76 12.15
C TRP A 153 2.72 -9.28 12.99
N MET A 154 1.96 -8.29 12.51
CA MET A 154 0.76 -7.81 13.20
C MET A 154 -0.33 -8.87 13.26
N SER A 155 -0.49 -9.70 12.22
CA SER A 155 -1.47 -10.79 12.26
C SER A 155 -1.25 -11.71 13.48
N VAL A 156 0.02 -11.99 13.80
CA VAL A 156 0.39 -12.79 14.97
C VAL A 156 0.12 -12.00 16.26
N VAL A 157 0.62 -10.75 16.34
CA VAL A 157 0.47 -9.91 17.53
C VAL A 157 -1.01 -9.65 17.87
N SER A 158 -1.83 -9.26 16.90
CA SER A 158 -3.26 -9.03 17.09
C SER A 158 -3.98 -10.32 17.52
N GLY A 159 -3.58 -11.49 17.01
CA GLY A 159 -4.11 -12.78 17.48
C GLY A 159 -3.91 -13.00 18.99
N TYR A 160 -2.69 -12.74 19.50
CA TYR A 160 -2.39 -12.81 20.93
C TYR A 160 -3.08 -11.71 21.75
N LEU A 161 -3.08 -10.47 21.26
CA LEU A 161 -3.72 -9.35 21.95
C LEU A 161 -5.23 -9.56 22.10
N VAL A 162 -5.91 -10.01 21.04
CA VAL A 162 -7.34 -10.34 21.09
C VAL A 162 -7.59 -11.48 22.06
N HIS A 163 -6.78 -12.54 22.02
CA HIS A 163 -6.96 -13.68 22.91
C HIS A 163 -6.79 -13.30 24.38
N ALA A 164 -5.79 -12.48 24.71
CA ALA A 164 -5.49 -12.12 26.10
C ALA A 164 -6.38 -11.00 26.66
N PHE A 165 -6.71 -9.99 25.84
CA PHE A 165 -7.31 -8.73 26.33
C PHE A 165 -8.58 -8.32 25.57
N GLY A 166 -8.95 -9.04 24.51
CA GLY A 166 -10.08 -8.70 23.65
C GLY A 166 -9.78 -7.57 22.66
N TRP A 167 -10.71 -7.35 21.74
CA TRP A 167 -10.53 -6.41 20.62
C TRP A 167 -10.43 -4.94 21.06
N ARG A 168 -11.06 -4.57 22.18
CA ARG A 168 -11.02 -3.21 22.72
C ARG A 168 -9.61 -2.81 23.13
N HIS A 169 -8.98 -3.63 23.96
CA HIS A 169 -7.63 -3.39 24.45
C HIS A 169 -6.58 -3.56 23.36
N MET A 170 -6.83 -4.41 22.36
CA MET A 170 -5.99 -4.50 21.16
C MET A 170 -5.85 -3.12 20.48
N PHE A 171 -6.97 -2.45 20.15
CA PHE A 171 -6.91 -1.11 19.53
C PHE A 171 -6.24 -0.04 20.42
N ILE A 172 -6.44 -0.11 21.74
CA ILE A 172 -5.77 0.81 22.68
C ILE A 172 -4.27 0.57 22.68
N ALA A 173 -3.83 -0.70 22.79
CA ALA A 173 -2.44 -1.07 22.80
C ALA A 173 -1.73 -0.70 21.48
N GLU A 174 -2.41 -0.80 20.35
CA GLU A 174 -1.87 -0.50 19.03
C GLU A 174 -1.73 1.00 18.75
N GLY A 175 -2.58 1.85 19.35
CA GLY A 175 -2.45 3.30 19.26
C GLY A 175 -1.21 3.86 19.97
N VAL A 176 -0.72 3.18 21.02
CA VAL A 176 0.41 3.65 21.84
C VAL A 176 1.73 3.72 21.03
N PRO A 177 2.16 2.69 20.29
CA PRO A 177 3.34 2.75 19.43
C PRO A 177 3.33 3.93 18.46
N ALA A 178 2.18 4.30 17.89
CA ALA A 178 2.08 5.41 16.97
C ALA A 178 2.37 6.76 17.65
N VAL A 179 1.83 6.98 18.85
CA VAL A 179 2.06 8.21 19.63
C VAL A 179 3.51 8.29 20.11
N VAL A 180 4.07 7.17 20.60
CA VAL A 180 5.50 7.11 20.99
C VAL A 180 6.38 7.40 19.78
N TRP A 181 6.06 6.81 18.63
CA TRP A 181 6.79 7.04 17.41
C TRP A 181 6.64 8.48 16.90
N ALA A 182 5.53 9.17 17.15
CA ALA A 182 5.38 10.59 16.86
C ALA A 182 6.49 11.43 17.53
N VAL A 183 6.78 11.14 18.80
CA VAL A 183 7.86 11.82 19.54
C VAL A 183 9.21 11.51 18.89
N CYS A 184 9.50 10.24 18.62
CA CYS A 184 10.74 9.83 17.93
C CYS A 184 10.87 10.51 16.56
N TRP A 185 9.80 10.52 15.76
CA TRP A 185 9.75 11.16 14.46
C TRP A 185 10.06 12.65 14.56
N TRP A 186 9.44 13.36 15.51
CA TRP A 186 9.70 14.78 15.72
C TRP A 186 11.16 15.06 16.04
N LEU A 187 11.79 14.22 16.86
CA LEU A 187 13.19 14.38 17.26
C LEU A 187 14.15 14.06 16.11
N LEU A 188 13.95 12.93 15.42
CA LEU A 188 14.88 12.35 14.46
C LEU A 188 14.78 12.96 13.05
N VAL A 189 13.57 13.34 12.61
CA VAL A 189 13.33 13.70 11.21
C VAL A 189 13.59 15.17 10.94
N ARG A 190 14.24 15.44 9.81
CA ARG A 190 14.38 16.78 9.21
C ARG A 190 14.05 16.69 7.73
N ASP A 191 13.33 17.67 7.21
CA ASP A 191 12.83 17.64 5.83
C ASP A 191 13.95 17.65 4.78
N LYS A 192 15.08 18.29 5.11
CA LYS A 192 16.20 18.51 4.16
C LYS A 192 17.54 18.06 4.75
N PRO A 193 18.47 17.55 3.90
CA PRO A 193 19.84 17.22 4.31
C PRO A 193 20.63 18.40 4.90
N SER A 194 20.30 19.64 4.53
CA SER A 194 20.97 20.82 5.10
C SER A 194 20.73 20.99 6.60
N GLN A 195 19.60 20.47 7.12
CA GLN A 195 19.12 20.67 8.48
C GLN A 195 19.67 19.66 9.50
N VAL A 196 20.41 18.64 9.07
CA VAL A 196 20.95 17.62 9.98
C VAL A 196 22.40 17.88 10.37
N ASN A 197 22.77 17.47 11.58
CA ASN A 197 24.12 17.69 12.11
C ASN A 197 25.08 16.52 11.86
N TRP A 198 24.57 15.35 11.43
CA TRP A 198 25.36 14.14 11.24
C TRP A 198 25.98 14.00 9.84
N LEU A 199 25.63 14.90 8.90
CA LEU A 199 26.30 15.02 7.60
C LEU A 199 27.33 16.14 7.64
N SER A 200 28.51 15.89 7.08
CA SER A 200 29.54 16.92 6.92
C SER A 200 29.11 17.98 5.90
N GLY A 201 29.75 19.16 5.95
CA GLY A 201 29.48 20.22 4.97
C GLY A 201 29.72 19.79 3.52
N ASP A 202 30.76 18.99 3.28
CA ASP A 202 31.08 18.44 1.95
C ASP A 202 30.04 17.44 1.47
N GLU A 203 29.59 16.53 2.34
CA GLU A 203 28.55 15.55 2.00
C GLU A 203 27.23 16.24 1.64
N LYS A 204 26.85 17.29 2.39
CA LYS A 204 25.68 18.11 2.10
C LYS A 204 25.79 18.79 0.73
N ARG A 205 26.93 19.41 0.44
CA ARG A 205 27.19 20.07 -0.86
C ARG A 205 27.16 19.08 -2.02
N ALA A 206 27.80 17.92 -1.86
CA ALA A 206 27.84 16.88 -2.89
C ALA A 206 26.43 16.36 -3.22
N LEU A 207 25.60 16.12 -2.20
CA LEU A 207 24.21 15.69 -2.40
C LEU A 207 23.36 16.77 -3.06
N ASP A 208 23.43 18.02 -2.57
CA ASP A 208 22.67 19.13 -3.15
C ASP A 208 23.07 19.37 -4.61
N ALA A 209 24.37 19.30 -4.94
CA ALA A 209 24.84 19.39 -6.33
C ALA A 209 24.29 18.27 -7.21
N ALA A 210 24.32 17.01 -6.74
CA ALA A 210 23.77 15.87 -7.47
C ALA A 210 22.26 16.01 -7.69
N MET A 211 21.51 16.43 -6.66
CA MET A 211 20.06 16.63 -6.76
C MET A 211 19.68 17.79 -7.67
N ARG A 212 20.41 18.91 -7.63
CA ARG A 212 20.19 20.05 -8.54
C ARG A 212 20.48 19.69 -9.99
N ALA A 213 21.54 18.90 -10.24
CA ALA A 213 21.84 18.41 -11.58
C ALA A 213 20.70 17.53 -12.14
N GLU A 214 20.10 16.67 -11.29
CA GLU A 214 18.92 15.89 -11.68
C GLU A 214 17.70 16.77 -11.96
N GLN A 215 17.46 17.80 -11.13
CA GLN A 215 16.31 18.70 -11.28
C GLN A 215 16.42 19.60 -12.51
N ALA A 216 17.61 20.10 -12.84
CA ALA A 216 17.85 20.94 -14.01
C ALA A 216 17.55 20.22 -15.34
N ALA A 217 17.63 18.89 -15.34
CA ALA A 217 17.27 18.06 -16.50
C ALA A 217 15.75 17.85 -16.67
N ILE A 218 14.92 18.30 -15.73
CA ILE A 218 13.46 18.13 -15.76
C ILE A 218 12.82 19.41 -16.28
N LYS A 219 12.22 19.35 -17.48
CA LYS A 219 11.47 20.48 -18.04
C LYS A 219 10.16 20.71 -17.25
N PRO A 220 9.88 21.95 -16.79
CA PRO A 220 8.65 22.26 -16.08
C PRO A 220 7.40 22.06 -16.96
N VAL A 221 6.28 21.68 -16.34
CA VAL A 221 5.00 21.43 -17.03
C VAL A 221 3.97 22.44 -16.57
N ARG A 222 3.28 23.04 -17.53
CA ARG A 222 2.20 24.01 -17.27
C ARG A 222 0.82 23.35 -17.14
N ASN A 223 0.63 22.10 -17.54
CA ASN A 223 -0.71 21.50 -17.65
C ASN A 223 -0.83 20.06 -17.10
N TYR A 224 -0.99 19.93 -15.78
CA TYR A 224 -1.21 18.63 -15.11
C TYR A 224 -2.51 17.93 -15.53
N ALA A 225 -3.56 18.70 -15.85
CA ALA A 225 -4.88 18.18 -16.18
C ALA A 225 -4.90 17.35 -17.48
N GLU A 226 -4.03 17.68 -18.44
CA GLU A 226 -3.93 16.99 -19.72
C GLU A 226 -3.23 15.63 -19.55
N ALA A 227 -2.23 15.55 -18.68
CA ALA A 227 -1.53 14.31 -18.37
C ALA A 227 -2.44 13.27 -17.67
N PHE A 228 -3.35 13.72 -16.80
CA PHE A 228 -4.29 12.85 -16.09
C PHE A 228 -5.37 12.25 -17.00
N ARG A 229 -5.63 12.85 -18.16
CA ARG A 229 -6.61 12.37 -19.14
C ARG A 229 -6.00 11.50 -20.24
N THR A 230 -4.71 11.17 -20.13
CA THR A 230 -4.08 10.27 -21.10
C THR A 230 -4.67 8.86 -20.97
N PRO A 231 -4.90 8.15 -22.09
CA PRO A 231 -5.43 6.79 -22.05
C PRO A 231 -4.61 5.83 -21.18
N ALA A 232 -3.28 6.02 -21.13
CA ALA A 232 -2.40 5.22 -20.28
C ALA A 232 -2.69 5.42 -18.79
N VAL A 233 -2.85 6.67 -18.33
CA VAL A 233 -3.17 6.95 -16.91
C VAL A 233 -4.55 6.43 -16.55
N MET A 234 -5.55 6.63 -17.42
CA MET A 234 -6.91 6.14 -17.18
C MET A 234 -6.95 4.62 -17.10
N LEU A 235 -6.25 3.93 -18.02
CA LEU A 235 -6.19 2.47 -18.05
C LEU A 235 -5.47 1.89 -16.83
N LEU A 236 -4.32 2.46 -16.44
CA LEU A 236 -3.61 2.05 -15.23
C LEU A 236 -4.41 2.34 -13.96
N SER A 237 -5.14 3.46 -13.93
CA SER A 237 -6.02 3.80 -12.81
C SER A 237 -7.18 2.81 -12.67
N ALA A 238 -7.84 2.48 -13.78
CA ALA A 238 -8.90 1.48 -13.80
C ALA A 238 -8.37 0.07 -13.44
N GLN A 239 -7.19 -0.28 -13.94
CA GLN A 239 -6.53 -1.54 -13.62
C GLN A 239 -6.23 -1.64 -12.11
N TYR A 240 -5.67 -0.58 -11.52
CA TYR A 240 -5.29 -0.58 -10.10
C TYR A 240 -6.51 -0.51 -9.19
N PHE A 241 -7.58 0.17 -9.61
CA PHE A 241 -8.90 0.12 -8.97
C PHE A 241 -9.43 -1.31 -8.91
N CYS A 242 -9.48 -2.02 -10.05
CA CYS A 242 -9.97 -3.40 -10.11
C CYS A 242 -9.08 -4.38 -9.32
N TRP A 243 -7.77 -4.19 -9.35
CA TRP A 243 -6.84 -4.98 -8.54
C TRP A 243 -7.05 -4.74 -7.04
N SER A 244 -7.24 -3.48 -6.63
CA SER A 244 -7.43 -3.10 -5.23
C SER A 244 -8.73 -3.66 -4.64
N ILE A 245 -9.78 -3.83 -5.45
CA ILE A 245 -11.01 -4.55 -5.05
C ILE A 245 -10.69 -5.96 -4.54
N GLY A 246 -9.90 -6.73 -5.32
CA GLY A 246 -9.55 -8.10 -4.96
C GLY A 246 -8.60 -8.17 -3.75
N VAL A 247 -7.55 -7.34 -3.75
CA VAL A 247 -6.53 -7.33 -2.68
C VAL A 247 -7.13 -6.97 -1.32
N TYR A 248 -7.88 -5.87 -1.23
CA TYR A 248 -8.36 -5.41 0.07
C TYR A 248 -9.57 -6.20 0.58
N GLY A 249 -10.36 -6.78 -0.34
CA GLY A 249 -11.33 -7.80 0.02
C GLY A 249 -10.63 -9.03 0.63
N PHE A 250 -9.53 -9.51 0.05
CA PHE A 250 -8.71 -10.56 0.65
C PHE A 250 -8.16 -10.15 2.03
N VAL A 251 -7.51 -8.98 2.13
CA VAL A 251 -6.83 -8.54 3.37
C VAL A 251 -7.78 -8.41 4.56
N LEU A 252 -8.93 -7.76 4.38
CA LEU A 252 -9.86 -7.53 5.50
C LEU A 252 -10.56 -8.81 5.97
N TRP A 253 -10.80 -9.74 5.05
CA TRP A 253 -11.61 -10.91 5.33
C TRP A 253 -10.79 -12.17 5.59
N LEU A 254 -9.49 -12.18 5.26
CA LEU A 254 -8.60 -13.33 5.46
C LEU A 254 -8.67 -13.89 6.89
N PRO A 255 -8.57 -13.09 7.97
CA PRO A 255 -8.65 -13.63 9.33
C PRO A 255 -9.99 -14.32 9.61
N SER A 256 -11.10 -13.75 9.10
CA SER A 256 -12.44 -14.35 9.26
C SER A 256 -12.60 -15.64 8.44
N ILE A 257 -12.05 -15.68 7.22
CA ILE A 257 -12.04 -16.88 6.36
C ILE A 257 -11.27 -18.01 7.05
N VAL A 258 -10.07 -17.72 7.56
CA VAL A 258 -9.22 -18.68 8.26
C VAL A 258 -9.88 -19.17 9.55
N LYS A 259 -10.42 -18.26 10.37
CA LYS A 259 -11.09 -18.61 11.62
C LYS A 259 -12.30 -19.52 11.40
N ASN A 260 -13.16 -19.14 10.46
CA ASN A 260 -14.38 -19.91 10.16
C ASN A 260 -14.08 -21.25 9.48
N GLY A 261 -13.02 -21.31 8.67
CA GLY A 261 -12.63 -22.54 7.95
C GLY A 261 -11.83 -23.54 8.77
N SER A 262 -11.02 -23.07 9.72
CA SER A 262 -10.13 -23.93 10.52
C SER A 262 -10.73 -24.43 11.83
N ALA A 263 -11.77 -23.76 12.34
CA ALA A 263 -12.31 -23.95 13.70
C ALA A 263 -11.27 -23.78 14.82
N LEU A 264 -10.13 -23.13 14.54
CA LEU A 264 -9.07 -22.85 15.50
C LEU A 264 -9.30 -21.53 16.25
N GLY A 265 -8.52 -21.31 17.30
CA GLY A 265 -8.55 -20.08 18.10
C GLY A 265 -8.02 -18.84 17.37
N MET A 266 -8.06 -17.69 18.05
CA MET A 266 -7.56 -16.42 17.50
C MET A 266 -6.04 -16.41 17.34
N VAL A 267 -5.30 -17.14 18.18
CA VAL A 267 -3.84 -17.22 18.09
C VAL A 267 -3.43 -17.96 16.82
N GLU A 268 -4.02 -19.12 16.57
CA GLU A 268 -3.78 -19.91 15.36
C GLU A 268 -4.26 -19.17 14.12
N THR A 269 -5.41 -18.48 14.20
CA THR A 269 -5.90 -17.59 13.12
C THR A 269 -4.86 -16.52 12.79
N GLY A 270 -4.20 -15.93 13.79
CA GLY A 270 -3.13 -14.95 13.59
C GLY A 270 -1.93 -15.54 12.86
N TRP A 271 -1.44 -16.71 13.30
CA TRP A 271 -0.34 -17.41 12.64
C TRP A 271 -0.66 -17.82 11.21
N LEU A 272 -1.84 -18.38 10.96
CA LEU A 272 -2.27 -18.77 9.61
C LEU A 272 -2.49 -17.53 8.72
N SER A 273 -3.01 -16.43 9.26
CA SER A 273 -3.14 -15.18 8.50
C SER A 273 -1.79 -14.58 8.13
N ALA A 274 -0.74 -14.85 8.91
CA ALA A 274 0.61 -14.36 8.66
C ALA A 274 1.26 -15.00 7.42
N VAL A 275 1.01 -16.30 7.15
CA VAL A 275 1.72 -17.05 6.08
C VAL A 275 1.51 -16.49 4.68
N PRO A 276 0.28 -16.12 4.23
CA PRO A 276 0.10 -15.45 2.95
C PRO A 276 0.92 -14.16 2.80
N TYR A 277 1.08 -13.39 3.88
CA TYR A 277 1.88 -12.15 3.85
C TYR A 277 3.38 -12.40 3.84
N LEU A 278 3.85 -13.51 4.43
CA LEU A 278 5.24 -13.96 4.28
C LEU A 278 5.52 -14.31 2.82
N ALA A 279 4.64 -15.12 2.22
CA ALA A 279 4.74 -15.49 0.81
C ALA A 279 4.64 -14.26 -0.10
N ALA A 280 3.76 -13.30 0.20
CA ALA A 280 3.66 -12.01 -0.48
C ALA A 280 4.95 -11.19 -0.40
N THR A 281 5.58 -11.11 0.77
CA THR A 281 6.85 -10.39 0.95
C THR A 281 7.94 -10.99 0.07
N ILE A 282 8.09 -12.32 0.09
CA ILE A 282 9.09 -13.03 -0.72
C ILE A 282 8.78 -12.86 -2.22
N ALA A 283 7.53 -13.07 -2.63
CA ALA A 283 7.12 -12.98 -4.02
C ALA A 283 7.27 -11.56 -4.58
N MET A 284 6.97 -10.52 -3.79
CA MET A 284 7.14 -9.12 -4.18
C MET A 284 8.61 -8.75 -4.38
N LEU A 285 9.50 -9.21 -3.50
CA LEU A 285 10.95 -9.03 -3.67
C LEU A 285 11.46 -9.74 -4.93
N ALA A 286 11.10 -11.02 -5.09
CA ALA A 286 11.54 -11.84 -6.22
C ALA A 286 11.02 -11.28 -7.56
N ALA A 287 9.74 -10.92 -7.62
CA ALA A 287 9.11 -10.38 -8.83
C ALA A 287 9.67 -8.99 -9.19
N SER A 288 9.91 -8.13 -8.20
CA SER A 288 10.52 -6.81 -8.46
C SER A 288 11.93 -6.96 -9.03
N TRP A 289 12.77 -7.79 -8.40
CA TRP A 289 14.13 -8.06 -8.87
C TRP A 289 14.17 -8.73 -10.25
N ALA A 290 13.34 -9.75 -10.47
CA ALA A 290 13.30 -10.48 -11.74
C ALA A 290 12.75 -9.59 -12.87
N SER A 291 11.75 -8.76 -12.57
CA SER A 291 11.21 -7.77 -13.51
C SER A 291 12.27 -6.74 -13.90
N ASP A 292 13.10 -6.28 -12.95
CA ASP A 292 14.22 -5.37 -13.21
C ASP A 292 15.27 -6.01 -14.10
N LYS A 293 15.60 -7.27 -13.86
CA LYS A 293 16.64 -7.99 -14.60
C LYS A 293 16.21 -8.35 -16.03
N LEU A 294 14.93 -8.67 -16.23
CA LEU A 294 14.38 -9.10 -17.52
C LEU A 294 13.80 -7.94 -18.33
N ASP A 295 13.83 -6.71 -17.79
CA ASP A 295 13.26 -5.49 -18.38
C ASP A 295 11.83 -5.70 -18.90
N ASN A 296 11.05 -6.52 -18.18
CA ASN A 296 9.70 -6.89 -18.54
C ASN A 296 8.77 -6.61 -17.36
N ARG A 297 8.25 -5.39 -17.29
CA ARG A 297 7.34 -5.02 -16.18
C ARG A 297 5.99 -5.69 -16.31
N ARG A 298 5.40 -5.59 -17.50
CA ARG A 298 4.04 -6.08 -17.78
C ARG A 298 3.93 -7.59 -17.57
N GLY A 299 4.94 -8.35 -17.98
CA GLY A 299 5.02 -9.80 -17.78
C GLY A 299 5.12 -10.25 -16.32
N PHE A 300 5.40 -9.33 -15.40
CA PHE A 300 5.39 -9.59 -13.95
C PHE A 300 4.17 -9.01 -13.24
N VAL A 301 3.20 -8.45 -13.98
CA VAL A 301 1.93 -7.98 -13.42
C VAL A 301 0.81 -8.96 -13.73
N TRP A 302 0.46 -9.11 -15.01
CA TRP A 302 -0.75 -9.83 -15.39
C TRP A 302 -0.74 -11.34 -15.03
N PRO A 303 0.38 -12.11 -15.13
CA PRO A 303 0.34 -13.53 -14.80
C PRO A 303 0.12 -13.77 -13.32
N PHE A 304 0.76 -12.96 -12.47
CA PHE A 304 0.58 -13.01 -11.03
C PHE A 304 -0.87 -12.67 -10.64
N LEU A 305 -1.47 -11.64 -11.24
CA LEU A 305 -2.89 -11.32 -11.01
C LEU A 305 -3.83 -12.43 -11.50
N LEU A 306 -3.50 -13.10 -12.61
CA LEU A 306 -4.26 -14.25 -13.12
C LEU A 306 -4.16 -15.44 -12.16
N VAL A 307 -2.95 -15.80 -11.72
CA VAL A 307 -2.73 -16.84 -10.71
C VAL A 307 -3.46 -16.49 -9.42
N GLY A 308 -3.40 -15.23 -8.98
CA GLY A 308 -4.12 -14.73 -7.81
C GLY A 308 -5.63 -14.92 -7.93
N ALA A 309 -6.21 -14.56 -9.07
CA ALA A 309 -7.64 -14.72 -9.34
C ALA A 309 -8.07 -16.20 -9.34
N LEU A 310 -7.32 -17.06 -10.04
CA LEU A 310 -7.63 -18.48 -10.15
C LEU A 310 -7.45 -19.22 -8.83
N ALA A 311 -6.36 -18.94 -8.09
CA ALA A 311 -6.13 -19.54 -6.78
C ALA A 311 -7.19 -19.09 -5.77
N PHE A 312 -7.58 -17.80 -5.79
CA PHE A 312 -8.62 -17.30 -4.90
C PHE A 312 -10.00 -17.91 -5.19
N ALA A 313 -10.38 -18.00 -6.46
CA ALA A 313 -11.61 -18.69 -6.88
C ALA A 313 -11.57 -20.19 -6.56
N GLY A 314 -10.43 -20.85 -6.79
CA GLY A 314 -10.22 -22.27 -6.48
C GLY A 314 -10.31 -22.57 -4.99
N SER A 315 -9.76 -21.69 -4.13
CA SER A 315 -9.90 -21.81 -2.68
C SER A 315 -11.38 -21.82 -2.25
N TYR A 316 -12.21 -21.00 -2.89
CA TYR A 316 -13.64 -20.98 -2.59
C TYR A 316 -14.34 -22.25 -3.08
N ALA A 317 -14.03 -22.70 -4.29
CA ALA A 317 -14.64 -23.87 -4.90
C ALA A 317 -14.39 -25.17 -4.11
N LEU A 318 -13.20 -25.31 -3.51
CA LEU A 318 -12.85 -26.43 -2.63
C LEU A 318 -13.54 -26.37 -1.26
N GLY A 319 -13.87 -25.17 -0.80
CA GLY A 319 -14.58 -24.94 0.47
C GLY A 319 -13.79 -25.37 1.71
N SER A 320 -14.50 -25.49 2.85
CA SER A 320 -13.92 -25.91 4.14
C SER A 320 -13.66 -27.42 4.24
N THR A 321 -14.33 -28.23 3.42
CA THR A 321 -14.16 -29.70 3.38
C THR A 321 -12.70 -30.10 3.12
N HIS A 322 -11.97 -29.28 2.35
CA HIS A 322 -10.54 -29.45 2.08
C HIS A 322 -9.74 -28.24 2.58
N PHE A 323 -9.97 -27.82 3.83
CA PHE A 323 -9.41 -26.61 4.42
C PHE A 323 -7.93 -26.37 4.08
N TRP A 324 -7.05 -27.36 4.24
CA TRP A 324 -5.61 -27.18 4.01
C TRP A 324 -5.24 -26.90 2.54
N ILE A 325 -5.98 -27.50 1.59
CA ILE A 325 -5.78 -27.26 0.16
C ILE A 325 -6.32 -25.86 -0.20
N SER A 326 -7.51 -25.52 0.29
CA SER A 326 -8.10 -24.19 0.13
C SER A 326 -7.17 -23.11 0.71
N TYR A 327 -6.62 -23.36 1.90
CA TYR A 327 -5.67 -22.47 2.55
C TYR A 327 -4.34 -22.34 1.78
N ALA A 328 -3.80 -23.43 1.24
CA ALA A 328 -2.62 -23.35 0.38
C ALA A 328 -2.89 -22.47 -0.86
N LEU A 329 -4.09 -22.56 -1.45
CA LEU A 329 -4.51 -21.67 -2.53
C LEU A 329 -4.67 -20.22 -2.07
N LEU A 330 -5.14 -19.95 -0.84
CA LEU A 330 -5.16 -18.59 -0.27
C LEU A 330 -3.75 -18.02 -0.09
N VAL A 331 -2.77 -18.85 0.30
CA VAL A 331 -1.36 -18.43 0.40
C VAL A 331 -0.82 -18.06 -0.98
N VAL A 332 -1.08 -18.88 -2.00
CA VAL A 332 -0.70 -18.58 -3.39
C VAL A 332 -1.41 -17.31 -3.87
N ALA A 333 -2.69 -17.15 -3.58
CA ALA A 333 -3.47 -16.00 -3.96
C ALA A 333 -2.92 -14.71 -3.33
N GLY A 334 -2.69 -14.70 -2.01
CA GLY A 334 -2.09 -13.56 -1.31
C GLY A 334 -0.71 -13.20 -1.86
N ALA A 335 0.14 -14.21 -2.11
CA ALA A 335 1.45 -13.99 -2.70
C ALA A 335 1.37 -13.35 -4.09
N ALA A 336 0.52 -13.91 -4.96
CA ALA A 336 0.38 -13.48 -6.34
C ALA A 336 -0.36 -12.13 -6.47
N MET A 337 -1.22 -11.78 -5.52
CA MET A 337 -1.87 -10.47 -5.46
C MET A 337 -0.91 -9.34 -5.05
N TYR A 338 0.17 -9.62 -4.31
CA TYR A 338 1.14 -8.62 -3.88
C TYR A 338 2.41 -8.57 -4.73
N ALA A 339 2.81 -9.68 -5.37
CA ALA A 339 3.99 -9.72 -6.22
C ALA A 339 4.09 -8.57 -7.26
N PRO A 340 2.99 -8.13 -7.90
CA PRO A 340 3.00 -7.10 -8.94
C PRO A 340 3.29 -5.67 -8.47
N TYR A 341 3.29 -5.36 -7.16
CA TYR A 341 3.39 -3.96 -6.67
C TYR A 341 4.61 -3.22 -7.23
N GLY A 342 5.80 -3.82 -7.12
CA GLY A 342 7.03 -3.22 -7.65
C GLY A 342 6.97 -3.02 -9.18
N PRO A 343 6.78 -4.11 -9.96
CA PRO A 343 6.69 -4.03 -11.41
C PRO A 343 5.62 -3.05 -11.90
N PHE A 344 4.44 -3.02 -11.28
CA PHE A 344 3.33 -2.15 -11.68
C PHE A 344 3.66 -0.67 -11.51
N PHE A 345 4.15 -0.26 -10.35
CA PHE A 345 4.51 1.14 -10.11
C PHE A 345 5.76 1.58 -10.90
N ALA A 346 6.60 0.64 -11.35
CA ALA A 346 7.70 0.93 -12.27
C ALA A 346 7.22 1.25 -13.71
N ILE A 347 6.05 0.76 -14.14
CA ILE A 347 5.49 1.03 -15.47
C ILE A 347 5.09 2.50 -15.61
N VAL A 348 4.60 3.13 -14.54
CA VAL A 348 4.09 4.51 -14.57
C VAL A 348 5.16 5.51 -15.06
N PRO A 349 6.38 5.55 -14.49
CA PRO A 349 7.44 6.44 -14.98
C PRO A 349 8.07 6.01 -16.31
N GLU A 350 7.83 4.78 -16.79
CA GLU A 350 8.24 4.34 -18.13
C GLU A 350 7.28 4.86 -19.21
N LEU A 351 5.98 4.84 -18.95
CA LEU A 351 4.96 5.27 -19.93
C LEU A 351 4.72 6.78 -19.95
N LEU A 352 5.09 7.49 -18.88
CA LEU A 352 4.76 8.89 -18.71
C LEU A 352 6.02 9.77 -18.66
N PRO A 353 5.97 10.98 -19.24
CA PRO A 353 7.03 11.95 -19.06
C PRO A 353 7.32 12.18 -17.56
N LYS A 354 8.63 12.25 -17.21
CA LYS A 354 9.11 12.33 -15.82
C LYS A 354 8.46 13.45 -15.00
N ASN A 355 8.07 14.51 -15.67
CA ASN A 355 7.48 15.72 -15.11
C ASN A 355 5.98 15.59 -14.77
N VAL A 356 5.28 14.56 -15.27
CA VAL A 356 3.87 14.29 -14.94
C VAL A 356 3.65 12.96 -14.21
N ALA A 357 4.65 12.07 -14.24
CA ALA A 357 4.59 10.75 -13.61
C ALA A 357 4.23 10.81 -12.11
N GLY A 358 4.73 11.82 -11.37
CA GLY A 358 4.43 12.00 -9.94
C GLY A 358 2.93 12.20 -9.65
N GLY A 359 2.29 13.14 -10.35
CA GLY A 359 0.86 13.37 -10.21
C GLY A 359 0.02 12.20 -10.72
N ALA A 360 0.45 11.54 -11.79
CA ALA A 360 -0.24 10.38 -12.34
C ALA A 360 -0.21 9.19 -11.36
N MET A 361 0.92 8.95 -10.69
CA MET A 361 1.01 7.95 -9.62
C MET A 361 0.06 8.27 -8.46
N ALA A 362 -0.08 9.55 -8.09
CA ALA A 362 -1.03 9.96 -7.07
C ALA A 362 -2.48 9.65 -7.47
N LEU A 363 -2.87 9.99 -8.71
CA LEU A 363 -4.20 9.67 -9.23
C LEU A 363 -4.46 8.15 -9.30
N ILE A 364 -3.50 7.39 -9.84
CA ILE A 364 -3.59 5.93 -9.90
C ILE A 364 -3.77 5.37 -8.49
N ASN A 365 -2.98 5.81 -7.52
CA ASN A 365 -3.10 5.31 -6.15
C ASN A 365 -4.41 5.71 -5.49
N SER A 366 -4.90 6.94 -5.71
CA SER A 366 -6.22 7.36 -5.25
C SER A 366 -7.31 6.46 -5.82
N MET A 367 -7.27 6.13 -7.12
CA MET A 367 -8.20 5.18 -7.72
C MET A 367 -8.07 3.77 -7.12
N GLY A 368 -6.87 3.35 -6.72
CA GLY A 368 -6.69 2.14 -5.90
C GLY A 368 -7.42 2.21 -4.58
N ALA A 369 -7.29 3.31 -3.82
CA ALA A 369 -8.02 3.49 -2.57
C ALA A 369 -9.55 3.48 -2.77
N LEU A 370 -10.05 4.07 -3.85
CA LEU A 370 -11.46 3.96 -4.22
C LEU A 370 -11.86 2.51 -4.53
N GLY A 371 -10.99 1.75 -5.19
CA GLY A 371 -11.15 0.31 -5.40
C GLY A 371 -11.19 -0.47 -4.09
N SER A 372 -10.33 -0.12 -3.13
CA SER A 372 -10.35 -0.70 -1.78
C SER A 372 -11.66 -0.41 -1.04
N PHE A 373 -12.19 0.82 -1.15
CA PHE A 373 -13.51 1.17 -0.60
C PHE A 373 -14.61 0.29 -1.21
N VAL A 374 -14.69 0.25 -2.54
CA VAL A 374 -15.71 -0.54 -3.26
C VAL A 374 -15.57 -2.03 -2.91
N GLY A 375 -14.36 -2.58 -2.94
CA GLY A 375 -14.10 -3.97 -2.59
C GLY A 375 -14.54 -4.30 -1.16
N SER A 376 -14.14 -3.47 -0.20
CA SER A 376 -14.45 -3.70 1.21
C SER A 376 -15.95 -3.60 1.51
N TYR A 377 -16.63 -2.61 0.93
CA TYR A 377 -18.06 -2.39 1.14
C TYR A 377 -18.92 -3.43 0.41
N VAL A 378 -18.69 -3.62 -0.89
CA VAL A 378 -19.51 -4.50 -1.73
C VAL A 378 -19.40 -5.96 -1.30
N VAL A 379 -18.21 -6.42 -0.89
CA VAL A 379 -18.04 -7.78 -0.33
C VAL A 379 -18.94 -7.99 0.88
N GLY A 380 -19.02 -7.03 1.79
CA GLY A 380 -19.92 -7.11 2.93
C GLY A 380 -21.39 -7.12 2.58
N TYR A 381 -21.78 -6.20 1.70
CA TYR A 381 -23.13 -6.12 1.19
C TYR A 381 -23.56 -7.43 0.52
N LEU A 382 -22.72 -8.01 -0.34
CA LEU A 382 -22.97 -9.28 -1.01
C LEU A 382 -23.07 -10.45 -0.03
N ASN A 383 -22.19 -10.52 0.97
CA ASN A 383 -22.26 -11.52 2.03
C ASN A 383 -23.57 -11.41 2.83
N GLY A 384 -23.98 -10.19 3.18
CA GLY A 384 -25.21 -9.93 3.92
C GLY A 384 -26.48 -10.20 3.12
N ALA A 385 -26.51 -9.82 1.85
CA ALA A 385 -27.67 -9.94 0.98
C ALA A 385 -27.90 -11.38 0.48
N THR A 386 -26.82 -12.11 0.19
CA THR A 386 -26.93 -13.49 -0.32
C THR A 386 -26.85 -14.54 0.79
N GLY A 387 -26.40 -14.17 2.00
CA GLY A 387 -26.13 -15.11 3.09
C GLY A 387 -24.94 -16.04 2.83
N SER A 388 -24.20 -15.85 1.73
CA SER A 388 -23.11 -16.72 1.33
C SER A 388 -21.88 -15.92 0.85
N PRO A 389 -20.65 -16.38 1.14
CA PRO A 389 -19.45 -15.77 0.60
C PRO A 389 -19.29 -15.93 -0.93
N ALA A 390 -20.08 -16.78 -1.58
CA ALA A 390 -19.97 -17.07 -3.02
C ALA A 390 -19.90 -15.83 -3.91
N ALA A 391 -20.86 -14.92 -3.74
CA ALA A 391 -20.99 -13.73 -4.56
C ALA A 391 -19.79 -12.80 -4.39
N SER A 392 -19.26 -12.71 -3.16
CA SER A 392 -18.10 -11.88 -2.85
C SER A 392 -16.81 -12.44 -3.43
N TYR A 393 -16.59 -13.74 -3.34
CA TYR A 393 -15.43 -14.41 -3.97
C TYR A 393 -15.49 -14.28 -5.49
N ALA A 394 -16.67 -14.46 -6.09
CA ALA A 394 -16.87 -14.26 -7.52
C ALA A 394 -16.59 -12.81 -7.94
N PHE A 395 -17.12 -11.82 -7.20
CA PHE A 395 -16.89 -10.41 -7.45
C PHE A 395 -15.40 -10.03 -7.38
N MET A 396 -14.70 -10.42 -6.32
CA MET A 396 -13.28 -10.15 -6.15
C MET A 396 -12.43 -10.83 -7.23
N SER A 397 -12.71 -12.10 -7.54
CA SER A 397 -11.99 -12.84 -8.58
C SER A 397 -12.24 -12.24 -9.96
N ALA A 398 -13.48 -11.86 -10.27
CA ALA A 398 -13.84 -11.18 -11.51
C ALA A 398 -13.13 -9.82 -11.64
N ALA A 399 -13.05 -9.03 -10.56
CA ALA A 399 -12.31 -7.77 -10.56
C ALA A 399 -10.82 -7.98 -10.85
N LEU A 400 -10.20 -9.02 -10.30
CA LEU A 400 -8.81 -9.39 -10.63
C LEU A 400 -8.66 -9.81 -12.11
N LEU A 401 -9.60 -10.58 -12.67
CA LEU A 401 -9.58 -10.94 -14.09
C LEU A 401 -9.77 -9.73 -15.01
N VAL A 402 -10.64 -8.78 -14.63
CA VAL A 402 -10.78 -7.50 -15.34
C VAL A 402 -9.46 -6.73 -15.28
N SER A 403 -8.80 -6.70 -14.12
CA SER A 403 -7.48 -6.09 -13.97
C SER A 403 -6.42 -6.73 -14.88
N VAL A 404 -6.43 -8.06 -15.03
CA VAL A 404 -5.59 -8.78 -16.01
C VAL A 404 -5.88 -8.29 -17.43
N GLY A 405 -7.15 -8.23 -17.84
CA GLY A 405 -7.55 -7.75 -19.16
C GLY A 405 -7.11 -6.31 -19.43
N LEU A 406 -7.30 -5.42 -18.46
CA LEU A 406 -6.86 -4.02 -18.53
C LEU A 406 -5.33 -3.92 -18.64
N MET A 407 -4.59 -4.74 -17.89
CA MET A 407 -3.13 -4.76 -17.97
C MET A 407 -2.63 -5.24 -19.33
N LEU A 408 -3.30 -6.21 -19.96
CA LEU A 408 -2.96 -6.67 -21.30
C LEU A 408 -3.20 -5.58 -22.36
N ALA A 409 -4.20 -4.71 -22.14
CA ALA A 409 -4.47 -3.56 -23.01
C ALA A 409 -3.44 -2.41 -22.87
N VAL A 410 -2.62 -2.40 -21.81
CA VAL A 410 -1.54 -1.40 -21.63
C VAL A 410 -0.49 -1.63 -22.72
N ARG A 411 -0.42 -0.73 -23.69
CA ARG A 411 0.55 -0.81 -24.81
C ARG A 411 1.96 -0.51 -24.28
N PRO A 412 2.97 -1.36 -24.59
CA PRO A 412 4.35 -1.00 -24.33
C PRO A 412 4.71 0.22 -25.18
N GLN A 413 5.42 1.20 -24.60
CA GLN A 413 6.17 2.12 -25.44
C GLN A 413 7.23 1.30 -26.17
N ARG A 414 7.06 1.12 -27.48
CA ARG A 414 8.16 0.63 -28.31
C ARG A 414 9.30 1.63 -28.13
N ALA A 415 10.42 1.17 -27.60
CA ALA A 415 11.67 1.88 -27.79
C ALA A 415 11.88 1.98 -29.30
N ASP A 416 11.72 3.17 -29.87
CA ASP A 416 12.04 3.41 -31.27
C ASP A 416 13.54 3.15 -31.47
N ALA A 417 13.87 1.92 -31.86
CA ALA A 417 15.18 1.51 -32.35
C ALA A 417 15.46 2.06 -33.78
N ARG A 418 15.04 3.31 -34.07
CA ARG A 418 15.29 4.01 -35.33
C ARG A 418 15.56 5.49 -35.05
N GLY A 419 16.78 5.79 -34.62
CA GLY A 419 17.20 7.18 -34.39
C GLY A 419 18.72 7.42 -34.33
N TYR A 420 19.52 6.37 -34.23
CA TYR A 420 20.99 6.46 -34.34
C TYR A 420 21.47 5.74 -35.61
N ALA A 421 20.98 6.15 -36.78
CA ALA A 421 21.78 6.03 -37.99
C ALA A 421 22.73 7.22 -37.98
N SER A 422 23.98 6.97 -37.61
CA SER A 422 25.07 7.94 -37.74
C SER A 422 25.09 8.48 -39.17
N PRO A 423 25.18 9.80 -39.42
CA PRO A 423 25.48 10.27 -40.76
C PRO A 423 26.87 9.74 -41.10
N ALA A 424 26.92 8.84 -42.09
CA ALA A 424 28.17 8.48 -42.72
C ALA A 424 28.82 9.77 -43.23
N HIS A 425 30.07 9.99 -42.83
CA HIS A 425 30.91 11.05 -43.38
C HIS A 425 30.96 10.91 -44.90
N GLY A 426 30.36 11.88 -45.60
CA GLY A 426 30.64 12.12 -47.00
C GLY A 426 32.06 12.63 -47.15
N LYS A 427 32.82 11.99 -48.04
CA LYS A 427 33.89 12.63 -48.80
C LYS A 427 33.31 13.09 -50.13
#